data_AF-A0A3L6TIY0-F1
#
_entry.id   AF-A0A3L6TIY0-F1
#
_cell.length_a   1.000
_cell.length_b   1.000
_cell.length_c   1.000
_cell.angle_alpha   90.00
_cell.angle_beta   90.00
_cell.angle_gamma   90.00
#
_symmetry.space_group_name_H-M   'P 1'
#
loop_
_entity.id
_entity.type
_entity.pdbx_description
1 polymer ?
#
loop_
_entity_poly.entity_id
_entity_poly.type
_entity_poly.pdbx_seq_one_letter_code
_entity_poly.pdbx_strand_id
1 'polypeptide(L)'
;MKHPASISLVLVLVLLPLAAGTASAAATAGGAANYLVYVDPHPPGVDCQKYQLGILAAALGGEEKAKAAMVYNYRNVMSGFSARLTPSELEAVKKQPQVNRVLPSATLSLMSSNFDGVS
;
A
#
# COMPACT_ATOMS: atom_id res chain seq x y z
N MET A 1 16.95 69.41 9.19
CA MET A 1 17.59 68.55 10.20
C MET A 1 16.51 68.04 11.15
N LYS A 2 16.31 66.71 11.16
CA LYS A 2 15.72 65.83 12.19
C LYS A 2 14.32 66.13 12.78
N HIS A 3 13.47 65.11 12.62
CA HIS A 3 12.06 64.93 12.94
C HIS A 3 11.64 65.25 14.39
N PRO A 4 10.34 65.51 14.59
CA PRO A 4 9.64 64.99 15.75
C PRO A 4 8.35 64.21 15.42
N ALA A 5 7.89 63.50 16.45
CA ALA A 5 6.59 62.84 16.63
C ALA A 5 6.42 61.46 15.96
N SER A 6 6.43 60.36 16.72
CA SER A 6 5.38 59.84 17.63
C SER A 6 4.11 59.37 16.93
N ILE A 7 3.73 58.14 17.27
CA ILE A 7 2.37 57.59 17.27
C ILE A 7 1.81 57.27 15.87
N SER A 8 1.74 55.98 15.54
CA SER A 8 0.43 55.36 15.32
C SER A 8 0.58 53.84 15.19
N LEU A 9 0.03 53.14 16.19
CA LEU A 9 -0.31 51.72 16.15
C LEU A 9 -1.36 51.53 15.04
N VAL A 10 -0.96 51.07 13.86
CA VAL A 10 -1.91 50.68 12.80
C VAL A 10 -1.84 49.17 12.62
N LEU A 11 -2.78 48.51 13.29
CA LEU A 11 -3.30 47.19 13.01
C LEU A 11 -3.70 47.09 11.53
N VAL A 12 -2.90 46.40 10.70
CA VAL A 12 -3.29 46.06 9.32
C VAL A 12 -3.36 44.54 9.19
N LEU A 13 -4.56 44.05 9.48
CA LEU A 13 -5.06 42.72 9.16
C LEU A 13 -5.35 42.68 7.64
N VAL A 14 -4.51 42.00 6.86
CA VAL A 14 -4.79 41.72 5.44
C VAL A 14 -4.88 40.21 5.24
N LEU A 15 -6.12 39.74 5.28
CA LEU A 15 -6.58 38.47 4.71
C LEU A 15 -6.50 38.54 3.18
N LEU A 16 -5.78 37.61 2.56
CA LEU A 16 -5.80 37.40 1.11
C LEU A 16 -6.12 35.91 0.84
N PRO A 17 -7.29 35.58 0.27
CA PRO A 17 -7.64 34.22 -0.10
C PRO A 17 -7.07 33.94 -1.49
N LEU A 18 -6.08 33.05 -1.62
CA LEU A 18 -5.71 32.51 -2.92
C LEU A 18 -6.34 31.12 -3.08
N ALA A 19 -7.55 31.13 -3.64
CA ALA A 19 -8.17 29.94 -4.21
C ALA A 19 -7.39 29.52 -5.46
N ALA A 20 -6.33 28.73 -5.28
CA ALA A 20 -5.73 27.95 -6.34
C ALA A 20 -6.41 26.58 -6.37
N GLY A 21 -7.48 26.49 -7.15
CA GLY A 21 -8.03 25.21 -7.57
C GLY A 21 -6.97 24.44 -8.35
N THR A 22 -6.36 23.45 -7.71
CA THR A 22 -5.76 22.34 -8.43
C THR A 22 -6.74 21.19 -8.32
N ALA A 23 -7.40 20.90 -9.43
CA ALA A 23 -8.10 19.65 -9.63
C ALA A 23 -7.09 18.52 -9.37
N SER A 24 -7.10 17.95 -8.18
CA SER A 24 -6.46 16.66 -7.99
C SER A 24 -7.37 15.70 -8.72
N ALA A 25 -6.92 15.30 -9.91
CA ALA A 25 -7.53 14.23 -10.69
C ALA A 25 -7.96 13.14 -9.73
N ALA A 26 -9.27 12.90 -9.66
CA ALA A 26 -9.77 11.63 -9.21
C ALA A 26 -9.24 10.63 -10.25
N ALA A 27 -7.99 10.19 -10.05
CA ALA A 27 -7.56 8.91 -10.55
C ALA A 27 -8.68 7.99 -10.11
N THR A 28 -9.35 7.36 -11.07
CA THR A 28 -10.27 6.26 -10.82
C THR A 28 -9.43 5.07 -10.34
N ALA A 29 -8.70 5.28 -9.23
CA ALA A 29 -7.87 4.31 -8.58
C ALA A 29 -8.82 3.23 -8.14
N GLY A 30 -8.95 2.19 -8.98
CA GLY A 30 -9.55 0.94 -8.58
C GLY A 30 -8.96 0.61 -7.22
N GLY A 31 -9.83 0.52 -6.21
CA GLY A 31 -9.40 0.37 -4.83
C GLY A 31 -8.47 -0.83 -4.67
N ALA A 32 -7.59 -0.78 -3.68
CA ALA A 32 -6.65 -1.86 -3.45
C ALA A 32 -7.38 -3.19 -3.22
N ALA A 33 -6.99 -4.21 -3.99
CA ALA A 33 -7.57 -5.56 -3.95
C ALA A 33 -6.51 -6.57 -3.51
N ASN A 34 -6.94 -7.72 -3.01
CA ASN A 34 -6.04 -8.76 -2.54
C ASN A 34 -5.61 -9.64 -3.73
N TYR A 35 -4.31 -9.89 -3.85
CA TYR A 35 -3.71 -10.70 -4.90
C TYR A 35 -2.82 -11.78 -4.31
N LEU A 36 -2.82 -12.95 -4.95
CA LEU A 36 -1.90 -14.04 -4.69
C LEU A 36 -0.71 -13.95 -5.65
N VAL A 37 0.48 -13.73 -5.11
CA VAL A 37 1.73 -13.58 -5.85
C VAL A 37 2.57 -14.84 -5.68
N TYR A 38 2.86 -15.50 -6.79
CA TYR A 38 3.79 -16.63 -6.88
C TYR A 38 5.18 -16.10 -7.18
N VAL A 39 6.15 -16.55 -6.40
CA VAL A 39 7.55 -16.18 -6.57
C VAL A 39 8.44 -17.39 -6.65
N ASP A 40 9.62 -17.20 -7.24
CA ASP A 40 10.64 -18.22 -7.28
C ASP A 40 11.06 -18.60 -5.85
N PRO A 41 11.45 -19.88 -5.62
CA PRO A 41 11.94 -20.31 -4.32
C PRO A 41 13.10 -19.46 -3.83
N HIS A 42 13.11 -19.17 -2.54
CA HIS A 42 14.23 -18.49 -1.91
C HIS A 42 15.52 -19.33 -2.04
N PRO A 43 16.71 -18.70 -2.15
CA PRO A 43 17.98 -19.40 -2.16
C PRO A 43 18.23 -20.15 -0.84
N PRO A 44 18.98 -21.26 -0.84
CA PRO A 44 19.28 -22.00 0.38
C PRO A 44 20.00 -21.13 1.41
N GLY A 45 19.56 -21.20 2.67
CA GLY A 45 20.14 -20.43 3.78
C GLY A 45 19.61 -19.00 3.94
N VAL A 46 18.69 -18.56 3.08
CA VAL A 46 17.99 -17.27 3.25
C VAL A 46 16.66 -17.51 3.96
N ASP A 47 16.22 -16.59 4.82
CA ASP A 47 14.89 -16.66 5.42
C ASP A 47 13.80 -16.39 4.37
N CYS A 48 12.84 -17.33 4.21
CA CYS A 48 11.74 -17.21 3.25
C CYS A 48 10.98 -15.89 3.40
N GLN A 49 10.66 -15.52 4.64
CA GLN A 49 9.82 -14.35 4.91
C GLN A 49 10.54 -13.06 4.52
N LYS A 50 11.82 -12.93 4.88
CA LYS A 50 12.62 -11.77 4.49
C LYS A 50 12.83 -11.68 2.99
N TYR A 51 13.05 -12.81 2.32
CA TYR A 51 13.17 -12.84 0.87
C TYR A 51 11.88 -12.36 0.19
N GLN A 52 10.73 -12.92 0.58
CA GLN A 52 9.42 -12.58 0.02
C GLN A 52 9.03 -11.13 0.32
N LEU A 53 9.28 -10.65 1.55
CA LEU A 53 9.06 -9.25 1.93
C LEU A 53 9.97 -8.30 1.12
N GLY A 54 11.22 -8.70 0.88
CA GLY A 54 12.19 -7.92 0.08
C GLY A 54 11.74 -7.72 -1.37
N ILE A 55 11.17 -8.75 -1.99
CA ILE A 55 10.59 -8.67 -3.34
C ILE A 55 9.45 -7.64 -3.36
N LEU A 56 8.55 -7.68 -2.37
CA LEU A 56 7.45 -6.74 -2.27
C LEU A 56 7.94 -5.31 -1.96
N ALA A 57 8.96 -5.17 -1.11
CA ALA A 57 9.57 -3.89 -0.78
C ALA A 57 10.25 -3.24 -2.00
N ALA A 58 10.91 -4.04 -2.84
CA ALA A 58 11.49 -3.57 -4.10
C ALA A 58 10.42 -3.06 -5.07
N ALA A 59 9.24 -3.70 -5.11
CA ALA A 59 8.13 -3.24 -5.95
C ALA A 59 7.44 -1.97 -5.42
N LEU A 60 7.27 -1.85 -4.10
CA LEU A 60 6.52 -0.76 -3.47
C LEU A 60 7.39 0.44 -3.04
N GLY A 61 8.72 0.32 -3.16
CA GLY A 61 9.67 1.35 -2.78
C GLY A 61 9.88 1.49 -1.27
N GLY A 62 9.78 0.40 -0.52
CA GLY A 62 10.10 0.40 0.91
C GLY A 62 9.53 -0.79 1.70
N GLU A 63 10.25 -1.18 2.75
CA GLU A 63 9.85 -2.31 3.62
C GLU A 63 8.58 -2.02 4.41
N GLU A 64 8.37 -0.77 4.87
CA GLU A 64 7.17 -0.41 5.63
C GLU A 64 5.90 -0.53 4.81
N LYS A 65 5.94 -0.09 3.54
CA LYS A 65 4.83 -0.26 2.60
C LYS A 65 4.58 -1.73 2.29
N ALA A 66 5.63 -2.52 2.13
CA ALA A 66 5.52 -3.97 1.94
C ALA A 66 4.87 -4.68 3.12
N LYS A 67 5.27 -4.33 4.35
CA LYS A 67 4.65 -4.89 5.55
C LYS A 67 3.17 -4.49 5.66
N ALA A 68 2.82 -3.25 5.33
CA ALA A 68 1.45 -2.78 5.35
C ALA A 68 0.57 -3.43 4.26
N ALA A 69 1.14 -3.71 3.09
CA ALA A 69 0.44 -4.34 1.98
C ALA A 69 0.35 -5.88 2.11
N MET A 70 1.29 -6.53 2.78
CA MET A 70 1.33 -7.99 2.89
C MET A 70 0.24 -8.52 3.83
N VAL A 71 -0.67 -9.31 3.27
CA VAL A 71 -1.78 -9.96 3.99
C VAL A 71 -1.33 -11.29 4.59
N TYR A 72 -0.59 -12.08 3.80
CA TYR A 72 -0.11 -13.38 4.24
C TYR A 72 1.15 -13.80 3.49
N ASN A 73 1.99 -14.62 4.13
CA ASN A 73 3.25 -15.07 3.58
C ASN A 73 3.30 -16.60 3.53
N TYR A 74 3.24 -17.20 2.35
CA TYR A 74 3.25 -18.66 2.17
C TYR A 74 4.69 -19.19 2.17
N ARG A 75 4.98 -20.16 3.04
CA ARG A 75 6.35 -20.70 3.24
C ARG A 75 6.50 -22.20 3.01
N ASN A 76 5.40 -22.96 3.09
CA ASN A 76 5.46 -24.42 3.11
C ASN A 76 5.08 -25.02 1.76
N VAL A 77 3.81 -24.88 1.38
CA VAL A 77 3.24 -25.51 0.18
C VAL A 77 3.50 -24.72 -1.11
N MET A 78 3.96 -23.49 -0.98
CA MET A 78 4.15 -22.55 -2.08
C MET A 78 5.14 -21.47 -1.67
N SER A 79 5.98 -21.03 -2.60
CA SER A 79 6.75 -19.80 -2.47
C SER A 79 5.92 -18.63 -3.01
N GLY A 80 5.52 -17.72 -2.13
CA GLY A 80 4.69 -16.58 -2.50
C GLY A 80 4.07 -15.88 -1.30
N PHE A 81 3.27 -14.87 -1.60
CA PHE A 81 2.57 -14.07 -0.61
C PHE A 81 1.23 -13.58 -1.15
N SER A 82 0.32 -13.29 -0.23
CA SER A 82 -0.89 -12.52 -0.52
C SER A 82 -0.64 -11.08 -0.13
N ALA A 83 -0.94 -10.14 -1.01
CA ALA A 83 -0.79 -8.71 -0.76
C ALA A 83 -1.98 -7.93 -1.29
N ARG A 84 -2.32 -6.85 -0.58
CA ARG A 84 -3.35 -5.90 -0.99
C ARG A 84 -2.70 -4.78 -1.78
N LEU A 85 -2.99 -4.72 -3.08
CA LEU A 85 -2.29 -3.86 -4.04
C LEU A 85 -3.28 -2.99 -4.81
N THR A 86 -2.90 -1.74 -5.03
CA THR A 86 -3.53 -0.89 -6.05
C THR A 86 -3.12 -1.34 -7.47
N PRO A 87 -3.85 -0.94 -8.52
CA PRO A 87 -3.50 -1.29 -9.90
C PRO A 87 -2.06 -0.90 -10.29
N SER A 88 -1.59 0.26 -9.84
CA SER A 88 -0.23 0.73 -10.11
C SER A 88 0.83 -0.12 -9.42
N GLU A 89 0.57 -0.52 -8.16
CA GLU A 89 1.45 -1.38 -7.39
C GLU A 89 1.49 -2.81 -7.94
N LEU A 90 0.34 -3.33 -8.39
CA LEU A 90 0.24 -4.62 -9.06
C LEU A 90 1.15 -4.69 -10.29
N GLU A 91 1.13 -3.64 -11.11
CA GLU A 91 2.00 -3.55 -12.29
C GLU A 91 3.48 -3.44 -11.91
N ALA A 92 3.82 -2.82 -10.78
CA ALA A 92 5.19 -2.81 -10.25
C ALA A 92 5.64 -4.19 -9.76
N VAL A 93 4.74 -4.93 -9.09
CA VAL A 93 5.01 -6.31 -8.63
C VAL A 93 5.21 -7.25 -9.81
N LYS A 94 4.38 -7.16 -10.85
CA LYS A 94 4.51 -7.99 -12.07
C LYS A 94 5.82 -7.78 -12.84
N LYS A 95 6.52 -6.67 -12.61
CA LYS A 95 7.82 -6.37 -13.22
C LYS A 95 9.00 -6.94 -12.42
N GLN A 96 8.78 -7.43 -11.20
CA GLN A 96 9.85 -8.03 -10.41
C GLN A 96 10.28 -9.34 -11.04
N PRO A 97 11.59 -9.58 -11.25
CA PRO A 97 12.08 -10.77 -11.95
C PRO A 97 11.78 -12.07 -11.20
N GLN A 98 11.61 -12.00 -9.87
CA GLN A 98 11.29 -13.15 -9.02
C GLN A 98 9.81 -13.53 -9.04
N VAL A 99 8.93 -12.76 -9.70
CA VAL A 99 7.48 -12.98 -9.70
C VAL A 99 7.09 -13.76 -10.95
N ASN A 100 6.65 -15.01 -10.76
CA ASN A 100 6.24 -15.87 -11.87
C ASN A 100 4.78 -15.62 -12.28
N ARG A 101 3.90 -15.37 -11.31
CA ARG A 101 2.45 -15.25 -11.54
C ARG A 101 1.78 -14.39 -10.48
N VAL A 102 0.79 -13.60 -10.89
CA VAL A 102 -0.09 -12.88 -9.97
C VAL A 102 -1.54 -13.20 -10.31
N LEU A 103 -2.32 -13.61 -9.30
CA LEU A 103 -3.74 -13.96 -9.44
C LEU A 103 -4.60 -13.10 -8.50
N PRO A 104 -5.80 -12.68 -8.92
CA PRO A 104 -6.75 -12.08 -7.99
C PRO A 104 -7.12 -13.11 -6.92
N SER A 105 -7.14 -12.70 -5.66
CA SER A 105 -7.62 -13.57 -4.57
C SER A 105 -9.12 -13.37 -4.36
N ALA A 106 -9.82 -14.49 -4.11
CA ALA A 106 -11.24 -14.50 -3.82
C ALA A 106 -11.46 -14.65 -2.31
N THR A 107 -12.33 -13.80 -1.74
CA THR A 107 -12.84 -14.00 -0.39
C THR A 107 -14.05 -14.93 -0.47
N LEU A 108 -14.01 -16.05 0.24
CA LEU A 108 -15.12 -17.00 0.32
C LEU A 108 -15.85 -16.80 1.65
N SER A 109 -17.19 -16.77 1.60
CA SER A 109 -18.01 -16.79 2.81
C SER A 109 -17.97 -18.19 3.42
N LEU A 110 -17.57 -18.30 4.69
CA LEU A 110 -17.71 -19.56 5.42
C LEU A 110 -19.20 -19.84 5.65
N MET A 111 -19.68 -20.97 5.15
CA MET A 111 -20.99 -21.50 5.52
C MET A 111 -20.85 -22.26 6.82
N SER A 112 -21.43 -21.72 7.90
CA SER A 112 -21.59 -22.46 9.15
C SER A 112 -22.91 -23.21 9.10
N SER A 113 -22.85 -24.54 8.94
CA SER A 113 -24.00 -25.38 9.25
C SER A 113 -24.09 -25.53 10.76
N ASN A 114 -25.14 -24.97 11.38
CA ASN A 114 -25.42 -25.22 12.79
C ASN A 114 -25.67 -26.72 12.97
N PHE A 115 -24.69 -27.41 13.54
CA PHE A 115 -24.81 -28.81 13.94
C PHE A 115 -25.61 -28.83 15.25
N ASP A 116 -26.91 -29.13 15.16
CA ASP A 116 -27.84 -29.07 16.31
C ASP A 116 -27.67 -30.23 17.32
N GLY A 117 -26.67 -31.11 17.12
CA GLY A 117 -26.16 -31.97 18.19
C GLY A 117 -27.18 -32.85 18.93
N VAL A 118 -28.29 -33.25 18.30
CA VAL A 118 -29.21 -34.24 18.88
C VAL A 118 -28.69 -35.64 18.56
N SER A 119 -28.16 -36.31 19.59
CA SER A 119 -28.02 -37.78 19.67
C SER A 119 -29.25 -38.39 20.33
#